data_AF-A0A2V8J9Q6-F1
#
_entry.id   AF-A0A2V8J9Q6-F1
#
_cell.length_a   1.000
_cell.length_b   1.000
_cell.length_c   1.000
_cell.angle_alpha   90.00
_cell.angle_beta   90.00
_cell.angle_gamma   90.00
#
_symmetry.space_group_name_H-M   'P 1'
#
loop_
_entity.id
_entity.type
_entity.pdbx_description
1 polymer ?
#
loop_
_entity_poly.entity_id
_entity_poly.type
_entity_poly.pdbx_seq_one_letter_code
_entity_poly.pdbx_strand_id
1 'polypeptide(L)'
;MLILVAALLLVATTTAAQQPKTTASQQPKPPAERASVPSKAPEPPPQPINIKIEFTITDQTGSGQPSKKVVSMIVGDRQNNSIRSNANVLVETPGPMRDSPKSFSYREVRINVDAHPVLLKDGKISITFGLEYLPKAGSSGGEGSLEPGMSSLNERLGLILESGKPMIVSQAADPVSDRKISVELIATVLK
;
A
#
# COMPACT_ATOMS: atom_id res chain seq x y z
N MET A 1 -8.33 60.92 -9.75
CA MET A 1 -9.22 60.59 -10.86
C MET A 1 -9.77 59.20 -10.58
N LEU A 2 -11.06 59.15 -10.35
CA LEU A 2 -11.88 58.08 -9.79
C LEU A 2 -12.40 57.19 -10.92
N ILE A 3 -12.17 55.87 -10.91
CA ILE A 3 -13.13 54.89 -11.48
C ILE A 3 -13.09 53.58 -10.66
N LEU A 4 -14.22 53.35 -10.00
CA LEU A 4 -14.69 52.14 -9.34
C LEU A 4 -15.41 51.29 -10.41
N VAL A 5 -15.10 50.00 -10.57
CA VAL A 5 -15.99 49.04 -11.26
C VAL A 5 -16.01 47.73 -10.50
N ALA A 6 -17.13 47.49 -9.83
CA ALA A 6 -17.53 46.22 -9.26
C ALA A 6 -18.23 45.39 -10.35
N ALA A 7 -17.90 44.10 -10.45
CA ALA A 7 -18.66 43.14 -11.24
C ALA A 7 -18.97 41.92 -10.36
N LEU A 8 -20.22 41.86 -9.92
CA LEU A 8 -20.84 40.79 -9.16
C LEU A 8 -21.33 39.73 -10.15
N LEU A 9 -20.83 38.49 -10.07
CA LEU A 9 -21.34 37.36 -10.86
C LEU A 9 -22.13 36.41 -9.97
N LEU A 10 -23.46 36.46 -10.10
CA LEU A 10 -24.41 35.47 -9.57
C LEU A 10 -24.33 34.19 -10.41
N VAL A 11 -24.13 33.04 -9.76
CA VAL A 11 -24.34 31.72 -10.37
C VAL A 11 -25.63 31.13 -9.83
N ALA A 12 -26.62 30.98 -10.71
CA ALA A 12 -27.91 30.39 -10.43
C ALA A 12 -27.80 28.86 -10.36
N THR A 13 -28.23 28.26 -9.25
CA THR A 13 -28.39 26.82 -9.08
C THR A 13 -29.73 26.40 -9.70
N THR A 14 -29.70 25.56 -10.73
CA THR A 14 -30.91 24.93 -11.29
C THR A 14 -31.19 23.61 -10.56
N THR A 15 -32.26 23.61 -9.77
CA THR A 15 -32.79 22.42 -9.11
C THR A 15 -33.65 21.64 -10.12
N ALA A 16 -33.16 20.51 -10.63
CA ALA A 16 -33.95 19.62 -11.47
C ALA A 16 -34.81 18.71 -10.57
N ALA A 17 -36.13 18.96 -10.55
CA ALA A 17 -37.12 18.11 -9.91
C ALA A 17 -37.26 16.79 -10.69
N GLN A 18 -36.96 15.66 -10.06
CA GLN A 18 -37.19 14.33 -10.62
C GLN A 18 -38.67 13.94 -10.50
N GLN A 19 -39.27 13.63 -11.65
CA GLN A 19 -40.63 13.16 -11.80
C GLN A 19 -40.76 11.71 -11.26
N PRO A 20 -41.75 11.39 -10.42
CA PRO A 20 -41.97 10.02 -9.97
C PRO A 20 -42.50 9.17 -11.13
N LYS A 21 -41.74 8.15 -11.55
CA LYS A 21 -42.24 7.12 -12.46
C LYS A 21 -43.16 6.17 -11.69
N THR A 22 -44.42 6.15 -12.07
CA THR A 22 -45.42 5.15 -11.63
C THR A 22 -45.03 3.78 -12.17
N THR A 23 -44.50 2.93 -11.30
CA THR A 23 -44.15 1.54 -11.61
C THR A 23 -45.42 0.70 -11.59
N ALA A 24 -45.74 0.08 -12.74
CA ALA A 24 -46.80 -0.91 -12.87
C ALA A 24 -46.55 -2.09 -11.92
N SER A 25 -47.59 -2.48 -11.19
CA SER A 25 -47.61 -3.62 -10.27
C SER A 25 -47.42 -4.93 -11.02
N GLN A 26 -46.21 -5.49 -10.94
CA GLN A 26 -45.95 -6.87 -11.34
C GLN A 26 -46.51 -7.83 -10.27
N GLN A 27 -47.33 -8.76 -10.72
CA GLN A 27 -47.91 -9.84 -9.92
C GLN A 27 -46.78 -10.68 -9.27
N PRO A 28 -46.79 -10.92 -7.94
CA PRO A 28 -45.74 -11.67 -7.28
C PRO A 28 -45.69 -13.12 -7.77
N LYS A 29 -44.58 -13.50 -8.40
CA LYS A 29 -44.25 -14.90 -8.68
C LYS A 29 -44.07 -15.63 -7.34
N PRO A 30 -44.58 -16.87 -7.17
CA PRO A 30 -44.37 -17.66 -5.95
C PRO A 30 -42.88 -17.70 -5.58
N PRO A 31 -42.52 -17.51 -4.29
CA PRO A 31 -41.14 -17.53 -3.86
C PRO A 31 -40.49 -18.85 -4.28
N ALA A 32 -39.51 -18.78 -5.18
CA ALA A 32 -38.63 -19.90 -5.42
C ALA A 32 -38.01 -20.27 -4.07
N GLU A 33 -38.22 -21.51 -3.65
CA GLU A 33 -37.68 -22.13 -2.46
C GLU A 33 -36.17 -21.83 -2.43
N ARG A 34 -35.76 -20.94 -1.53
CA ARG A 34 -34.36 -20.52 -1.40
C ARG A 34 -33.59 -21.76 -0.97
N ALA A 35 -32.82 -22.33 -1.90
CA ALA A 35 -31.83 -23.34 -1.58
C ALA A 35 -31.03 -22.87 -0.37
N SER A 36 -31.10 -23.62 0.73
CA SER A 36 -30.38 -23.34 1.95
C SER A 36 -28.89 -23.30 1.62
N VAL A 37 -28.28 -22.12 1.72
CA VAL A 37 -26.83 -21.97 1.57
C VAL A 37 -26.14 -22.89 2.58
N PRO A 38 -25.21 -23.77 2.16
CA PRO A 38 -24.50 -24.65 3.06
C PRO A 38 -23.83 -23.84 4.18
N SER A 39 -24.17 -24.16 5.44
CA SER A 39 -23.51 -23.55 6.60
C SER A 39 -22.03 -23.93 6.58
N LYS A 40 -21.14 -22.95 6.43
CA LYS A 40 -19.69 -23.16 6.50
C LYS A 40 -19.35 -23.71 7.88
N ALA A 41 -18.52 -24.76 7.94
CA ALA A 41 -18.08 -25.33 9.21
C ALA A 41 -17.41 -24.24 10.07
N PRO A 42 -17.61 -24.25 11.40
CA PRO A 42 -16.98 -23.29 12.30
C PRO A 42 -15.45 -23.31 12.15
N GLU A 43 -14.85 -22.12 12.16
CA GLU A 43 -13.39 -22.00 12.14
C GLU A 43 -12.79 -22.44 13.49
N PRO A 44 -11.64 -23.16 13.52
CA PRO A 44 -11.01 -23.53 14.79
C PRO A 44 -10.69 -22.30 15.66
N PRO A 45 -10.64 -22.41 17.00
CA PRO A 45 -10.26 -21.30 17.87
C PRO A 45 -8.80 -20.86 17.64
N PRO A 46 -8.45 -19.58 17.90
CA PRO A 46 -7.08 -19.09 17.87
C PRO A 46 -6.17 -19.85 18.85
N GLN A 47 -4.92 -20.08 18.44
CA GLN A 47 -3.90 -20.69 19.30
C GLN A 47 -3.16 -19.60 20.10
N PRO A 48 -2.77 -19.84 21.36
CA PRO A 48 -2.03 -18.89 22.18
C PRO A 48 -0.53 -18.84 21.78
N ILE A 49 -0.26 -18.62 20.50
CA ILE A 49 1.07 -18.69 19.90
C ILE A 49 1.36 -17.37 19.20
N ASN A 50 2.60 -16.90 19.34
CA ASN A 50 3.11 -15.72 18.65
C ASN A 50 3.83 -16.11 17.36
N ILE A 51 3.71 -15.28 16.34
CA ILE A 51 4.36 -15.42 15.05
C ILE A 51 5.20 -14.17 14.83
N LYS A 52 6.52 -14.34 14.65
CA LYS A 52 7.40 -13.27 14.19
C LYS A 52 7.30 -13.17 12.67
N ILE A 53 7.02 -11.98 12.16
CA ILE A 53 6.98 -11.70 10.73
C ILE A 53 8.07 -10.67 10.42
N GLU A 54 8.89 -10.95 9.42
CA GLU A 54 9.99 -10.09 8.99
C GLU A 54 9.91 -9.83 7.48
N PHE A 55 9.83 -8.56 7.10
CA PHE A 55 9.85 -8.11 5.72
C PHE A 55 11.23 -7.53 5.42
N THR A 56 11.90 -8.07 4.42
CA THR A 56 13.12 -7.50 3.85
C THR A 56 12.78 -6.85 2.51
N ILE A 57 12.87 -5.53 2.45
CA ILE A 57 12.70 -4.76 1.22
C ILE A 57 14.07 -4.42 0.67
N THR A 58 14.36 -4.84 -0.55
CA THR A 58 15.57 -4.47 -1.29
C THR A 58 15.19 -3.53 -2.41
N ASP A 59 15.81 -2.36 -2.46
CA ASP A 59 15.51 -1.29 -3.40
C ASP A 59 16.80 -0.85 -4.09
N GLN A 60 16.91 -1.16 -5.37
CA GLN A 60 18.08 -0.89 -6.21
C GLN A 60 17.72 0.13 -7.28
N THR A 61 18.50 1.20 -7.40
CA THR A 61 18.40 2.17 -8.51
C THR A 61 19.62 2.02 -9.41
N GLY A 62 19.40 1.71 -10.68
CA GLY A 62 20.42 1.40 -11.66
C GLY A 62 21.50 0.42 -11.24
N SER A 63 22.74 0.72 -11.59
CA SER A 63 23.92 -0.08 -11.21
C SER A 63 24.42 0.20 -9.79
N GLY A 64 23.71 1.04 -9.02
CA GLY A 64 24.06 1.37 -7.65
C GLY A 64 23.88 0.21 -6.67
N GLN A 65 24.48 0.35 -5.48
CA GLN A 65 24.31 -0.62 -4.40
C GLN A 65 22.84 -0.66 -3.93
N PRO A 66 22.21 -1.85 -3.83
CA PRO A 66 20.86 -1.97 -3.32
C PRO A 66 20.74 -1.49 -1.87
N SER A 67 19.70 -0.71 -1.57
CA SER A 67 19.37 -0.35 -0.21
C SER A 67 18.47 -1.40 0.42
N LYS A 68 18.79 -1.84 1.64
CA LYS A 68 17.99 -2.82 2.40
C LYS A 68 17.18 -2.11 3.49
N LYS A 69 15.92 -2.50 3.67
CA LYS A 69 15.06 -2.11 4.80
C LYS A 69 14.46 -3.37 5.41
N VAL A 70 14.45 -3.44 6.73
CA VAL A 70 13.88 -4.58 7.46
C VAL A 70 12.78 -4.08 8.37
N VAL A 71 11.59 -4.66 8.25
CA VAL A 71 10.45 -4.41 9.14
C VAL A 71 10.11 -5.72 9.85
N SER A 72 10.10 -5.72 11.17
CA SER A 72 9.77 -6.90 11.97
C SER A 72 8.60 -6.60 12.88
N MET A 73 7.68 -7.56 13.00
CA MET A 73 6.58 -7.53 13.96
C MET A 73 6.38 -8.89 14.62
N ILE A 74 5.75 -8.89 15.79
CA ILE A 74 5.27 -10.10 16.47
C ILE A 74 3.75 -9.96 16.58
N VAL A 75 3.03 -11.01 16.23
CA VAL A 75 1.56 -11.01 16.19
C VAL A 75 1.04 -12.38 16.61
N GLY A 76 -0.07 -12.41 17.34
CA GLY A 76 -0.73 -13.65 17.75
C GLY A 76 -1.45 -14.34 16.58
N ASP A 77 -1.69 -15.65 16.69
CA ASP A 77 -2.52 -16.39 15.73
C ASP A 77 -3.89 -15.72 15.54
N ARG A 78 -4.26 -15.47 14.28
CA ARG A 78 -5.48 -14.79 13.83
C ARG A 78 -5.64 -13.34 14.28
N GLN A 79 -4.61 -12.70 14.81
CA GLN A 79 -4.64 -11.30 15.20
C GLN A 79 -4.19 -10.39 14.05
N ASN A 80 -4.73 -9.16 14.00
CA ASN A 80 -4.26 -8.13 13.09
C ASN A 80 -3.18 -7.30 13.78
N ASN A 81 -2.10 -6.99 13.07
CA ASN A 81 -1.11 -6.02 13.52
C ASN A 81 -0.71 -5.09 12.37
N SER A 82 -0.20 -3.90 12.73
CA SER A 82 0.24 -2.91 11.77
C SER A 82 1.44 -2.13 12.26
N ILE A 83 2.39 -1.88 11.36
CA ILE A 83 3.49 -0.93 11.54
C ILE A 83 3.29 0.23 10.59
N ARG A 84 3.52 1.44 11.08
CA ARG A 84 3.51 2.68 10.30
C ARG A 84 4.81 3.42 10.60
N SER A 85 5.60 3.69 9.58
CA SER A 85 6.87 4.40 9.70
C SER A 85 6.94 5.47 8.64
N ASN A 86 7.14 6.72 9.06
CA ASN A 86 7.23 7.88 8.19
C ASN A 86 8.42 8.75 8.60
N ALA A 87 9.04 9.40 7.63
CA ALA A 87 10.08 10.40 7.86
C ALA A 87 10.05 11.46 6.76
N ASN A 88 10.59 12.63 7.06
CA ASN A 88 10.81 13.68 6.07
C ASN A 88 12.31 13.80 5.79
N VAL A 89 12.69 13.69 4.52
CA VAL A 89 14.08 13.82 4.07
C VAL A 89 14.25 15.11 3.28
N LEU A 90 15.32 15.84 3.56
CA LEU A 90 15.69 17.01 2.78
C LEU A 90 16.19 16.56 1.40
N VAL A 91 15.62 17.09 0.33
CA VAL A 91 16.00 16.84 -1.05
C VAL A 91 16.37 18.14 -1.74
N GLU A 92 17.46 18.11 -2.49
CA GLU A 92 17.86 19.23 -3.35
C GLU A 92 16.89 19.30 -4.53
N THR A 93 16.27 20.45 -4.71
CA THR A 93 15.33 20.71 -5.79
C THR A 93 16.06 21.49 -6.88
N PRO A 94 16.03 21.04 -8.15
CA PRO A 94 16.64 21.78 -9.26
C PRO A 94 16.08 23.22 -9.30
N GLY A 95 16.98 24.20 -9.32
CA GLY A 95 16.60 25.59 -9.54
C GLY A 95 16.11 25.83 -10.98
N PRO A 96 15.39 26.94 -11.23
CA PRO A 96 14.88 27.26 -12.57
C PRO A 96 15.99 27.52 -13.60
N MET A 97 17.21 27.81 -13.16
CA MET A 97 18.39 28.01 -14.01
C MET A 97 19.59 27.22 -13.47
N ARG A 98 20.50 26.84 -14.37
CA ARG A 98 21.72 26.06 -14.09
C ARG A 98 22.58 26.65 -12.97
N ASP A 99 22.61 27.97 -12.84
CA ASP A 99 23.41 28.70 -11.84
C ASP A 99 22.57 29.24 -10.66
N SER A 100 21.31 28.82 -10.54
CA SER A 100 20.48 29.21 -9.40
C SER A 100 21.03 28.64 -8.09
N PRO A 101 20.87 29.35 -6.97
CA PRO A 101 21.16 28.80 -5.65
C PRO A 101 20.42 27.47 -5.45
N LYS A 102 21.09 26.49 -4.83
CA LYS A 102 20.48 25.21 -4.48
C LYS A 102 19.26 25.47 -3.59
N SER A 103 18.09 25.02 -4.05
CA SER A 103 16.87 25.03 -3.25
C SER A 103 16.70 23.66 -2.62
N PHE A 104 16.08 23.63 -1.44
CA PHE A 104 15.82 22.38 -0.73
C PHE A 104 14.34 22.29 -0.39
N SER A 105 13.78 21.10 -0.55
CA SER A 105 12.42 20.77 -0.11
C SER A 105 12.44 19.53 0.77
N TYR A 106 11.44 19.38 1.63
CA TYR A 106 11.24 18.15 2.39
C TYR A 106 10.36 17.20 1.60
N ARG A 107 10.78 15.95 1.49
CA ARG A 107 10.03 14.86 0.87
C ARG A 107 9.68 13.82 1.93
N GLU A 108 8.44 13.35 1.92
CA GLU A 108 8.03 12.23 2.77
C GLU A 108 8.59 10.91 2.23
N VAL A 109 9.06 10.06 3.13
CA VAL A 109 9.33 8.64 2.90
C VAL A 109 8.52 7.82 3.89
N ARG A 110 8.04 6.64 3.46
CA ARG A 110 7.07 5.87 4.24
C ARG A 110 7.27 4.36 4.07
N ILE A 111 7.07 3.62 5.15
CA ILE A 111 6.89 2.18 5.16
C ILE A 111 5.69 1.85 6.05
N ASN A 112 4.62 1.34 5.47
CA ASN A 112 3.48 0.81 6.20
C ASN A 112 3.32 -0.67 5.91
N VAL A 113 3.09 -1.45 6.96
CA VAL A 113 2.82 -2.88 6.84
C VAL A 113 1.60 -3.22 7.68
N ASP A 114 0.66 -3.96 7.13
CA ASP A 114 -0.40 -4.65 7.85
C ASP A 114 -0.30 -6.15 7.63
N ALA A 115 -0.55 -6.95 8.66
CA ALA A 115 -0.47 -8.39 8.55
C ALA A 115 -1.52 -9.09 9.43
N HIS A 116 -2.05 -10.19 8.88
CA HIS A 116 -2.98 -11.11 9.54
C HIS A 116 -2.52 -12.55 9.27
N PRO A 117 -1.79 -13.18 10.20
CA PRO A 117 -1.38 -14.57 10.06
C PRO A 117 -2.39 -15.53 10.71
N VAL A 118 -2.45 -16.73 10.16
CA VAL A 118 -3.22 -17.88 10.65
C VAL A 118 -2.32 -19.11 10.65
N LEU A 119 -2.16 -19.74 11.82
CA LEU A 119 -1.42 -20.98 11.96
C LEU A 119 -2.28 -22.17 11.51
N LEU A 120 -1.78 -22.91 10.52
CA LEU A 120 -2.44 -24.08 9.97
C LEU A 120 -2.10 -25.34 10.77
N LYS A 121 -2.91 -26.40 10.63
CA LYS A 121 -2.76 -27.67 11.36
C LYS A 121 -1.44 -28.40 11.06
N ASP A 122 -0.87 -28.18 9.89
CA ASP A 122 0.40 -28.76 9.44
C ASP A 122 1.62 -27.91 9.87
N GLY A 123 1.41 -26.85 10.67
CA GLY A 123 2.46 -25.95 11.13
C GLY A 123 2.88 -24.90 10.10
N LYS A 124 2.23 -24.83 8.94
CA LYS A 124 2.41 -23.74 7.97
C LYS A 124 1.66 -22.49 8.44
N ILE A 125 2.06 -21.35 7.89
CA ILE A 125 1.47 -20.04 8.23
C ILE A 125 0.78 -19.52 6.98
N SER A 126 -0.55 -19.36 7.03
CA SER A 126 -1.26 -18.55 6.04
C SER A 126 -1.18 -17.10 6.46
N ILE A 127 -0.77 -16.19 5.58
CA ILE A 127 -0.67 -14.78 5.90
C ILE A 127 -1.32 -13.95 4.80
N THR A 128 -2.18 -13.02 5.21
CA THR A 128 -2.59 -11.90 4.37
C THR A 128 -1.87 -10.66 4.86
N PHE A 129 -1.23 -9.92 3.96
CA PHE A 129 -0.54 -8.68 4.33
C PHE A 129 -0.76 -7.58 3.29
N GLY A 130 -0.64 -6.34 3.76
CA GLY A 130 -0.53 -5.13 2.95
C GLY A 130 0.82 -4.46 3.18
N LEU A 131 1.42 -3.93 2.11
CA LEU A 131 2.68 -3.20 2.15
C LEU A 131 2.54 -1.91 1.32
N GLU A 132 2.84 -0.78 1.95
CA GLU A 132 3.04 0.51 1.28
C GLU A 132 4.48 0.94 1.52
N TYR A 133 5.24 1.14 0.46
CA TYR A 133 6.62 1.59 0.51
C TYR A 133 6.80 2.79 -0.42
N LEU A 134 7.04 3.94 0.18
CA LEU A 134 7.39 5.19 -0.50
C LEU A 134 8.86 5.50 -0.18
N PRO A 135 9.79 5.11 -1.06
CA PRO A 135 11.21 5.29 -0.80
C PRO A 135 11.66 6.74 -0.99
N LYS A 136 12.88 7.03 -0.52
CA LYS A 136 13.61 8.22 -0.98
C LYS A 136 13.85 8.10 -2.49
N ALA A 137 13.75 9.20 -3.22
CA ALA A 137 14.22 9.26 -4.60
C ALA A 137 15.72 8.92 -4.63
N GLY A 138 16.12 7.98 -5.50
CA GLY A 138 17.53 7.64 -5.64
C GLY A 138 18.29 8.87 -6.10
N SER A 139 19.30 9.34 -5.37
CA SER A 139 20.23 10.31 -5.91
C SER A 139 21.18 9.55 -6.83
N SER A 140 20.84 9.40 -8.11
CA SER A 140 21.84 9.01 -9.11
C SER A 140 22.90 10.10 -9.10
N GLY A 141 24.07 9.82 -8.51
CA GLY A 141 25.15 10.77 -8.26
C GLY A 141 25.86 11.31 -9.51
N GLY A 142 25.16 11.44 -10.63
CA GLY A 142 25.62 12.12 -11.83
C GLY A 142 25.09 13.54 -11.86
N GLU A 143 26.00 14.52 -11.99
CA GLU A 143 25.66 15.89 -12.37
C GLU A 143 24.73 15.87 -13.60
N GLY A 144 23.48 16.29 -13.41
CA GLY A 144 22.51 16.50 -14.50
C GLY A 144 21.52 15.37 -14.78
N SER A 145 21.47 14.30 -13.97
CA SER A 145 20.40 13.32 -14.12
C SER A 145 19.09 13.83 -13.53
N LEU A 146 18.04 13.90 -14.35
CA LEU A 146 16.65 14.04 -13.90
C LEU A 146 16.40 13.04 -12.76
N GLU A 147 15.74 13.50 -11.70
CA GLU A 147 15.47 12.70 -10.49
C GLU A 147 14.87 11.33 -10.90
N PRO A 148 15.53 10.20 -10.57
CA PRO A 148 15.02 8.87 -10.86
C PRO A 148 13.59 8.72 -10.39
N GLY A 149 12.77 8.05 -11.20
CA GLY A 149 11.32 7.91 -11.03
C GLY A 149 10.89 7.73 -9.57
N MET A 150 9.80 8.42 -9.21
CA MET A 150 9.14 8.32 -7.91
C MET A 150 8.36 7.00 -7.80
N SER A 151 9.04 5.87 -7.94
CA SER A 151 8.42 4.56 -7.78
C SER A 151 7.99 4.39 -6.32
N SER A 152 6.72 4.05 -6.14
CA SER A 152 6.12 3.63 -4.88
C SER A 152 5.58 2.22 -5.06
N LEU A 153 5.72 1.39 -4.01
CA LEU A 153 5.16 0.05 -3.99
C LEU A 153 3.91 0.03 -3.11
N ASN A 154 2.80 -0.50 -3.63
CA ASN A 154 1.59 -0.76 -2.87
C ASN A 154 1.08 -2.16 -3.22
N GLU A 155 1.06 -3.05 -2.22
CA GLU A 155 0.75 -4.46 -2.42
C GLU A 155 -0.22 -4.96 -1.37
N ARG A 156 -1.05 -5.93 -1.77
CA ARG A 156 -1.86 -6.74 -0.87
C ARG A 156 -1.83 -8.18 -1.34
N LEU A 157 -1.22 -9.06 -0.55
CA LEU A 157 -0.96 -10.45 -0.92
C LEU A 157 -1.49 -11.42 0.14
N GLY A 158 -1.82 -12.64 -0.31
CA GLY A 158 -2.19 -13.77 0.53
C GLY A 158 -1.33 -14.98 0.18
N LEU A 159 -0.61 -15.54 1.16
CA LEU A 159 0.42 -16.56 0.95
C LEU A 159 0.31 -17.68 2.00
N ILE A 160 0.97 -18.81 1.73
CA ILE A 160 1.22 -19.88 2.69
C ILE A 160 2.73 -20.10 2.78
N LEU A 161 3.27 -20.05 4.00
CA LEU A 161 4.70 -20.07 4.27
C LEU A 161 5.07 -21.26 5.16
N GLU A 162 6.28 -21.78 4.95
CA GLU A 162 6.93 -22.68 5.91
C GLU A 162 7.56 -21.84 7.02
N SER A 163 7.36 -22.25 8.28
CA SER A 163 7.88 -21.50 9.43
C SER A 163 9.41 -21.38 9.37
N GLY A 164 9.91 -20.15 9.44
CA GLY A 164 11.34 -19.82 9.45
C GLY A 164 12.03 -19.86 8.08
N LYS A 165 11.29 -20.12 7.00
CA LYS A 165 11.87 -20.19 5.64
C LYS A 165 11.66 -18.88 4.88
N PRO A 166 12.73 -18.22 4.42
CA PRO A 166 12.61 -17.03 3.58
C PRO A 166 11.98 -17.34 2.23
N MET A 167 11.15 -16.41 1.75
CA MET A 167 10.55 -16.46 0.42
C MET A 167 10.50 -15.06 -0.19
N ILE A 168 10.96 -14.90 -1.44
CA ILE A 168 10.70 -13.69 -2.22
C ILE A 168 9.24 -13.71 -2.64
N VAL A 169 8.47 -12.72 -2.20
CA VAL A 169 7.01 -12.65 -2.39
C VAL A 169 6.61 -11.65 -3.46
N SER A 170 7.48 -10.68 -3.74
CA SER A 170 7.26 -9.70 -4.80
C SER A 170 8.57 -9.21 -5.41
N GLN A 171 8.50 -8.90 -6.70
CA GLN A 171 9.51 -8.20 -7.46
C GLN A 171 8.81 -7.20 -8.40
N ALA A 172 9.12 -5.93 -8.25
CA ALA A 172 8.58 -4.84 -9.04
C ALA A 172 9.72 -4.06 -9.72
N ALA A 173 9.52 -3.70 -10.99
CA ALA A 173 10.37 -2.78 -11.72
C ALA A 173 9.62 -1.46 -11.90
N ASP A 174 10.34 -0.34 -11.81
CA ASP A 174 9.80 0.98 -12.13
C ASP A 174 9.63 1.10 -13.66
N PRO A 175 8.44 1.47 -14.18
CA PRO A 175 8.24 1.63 -15.62
C PRO A 175 9.02 2.80 -16.24
N VAL A 176 9.46 3.78 -15.44
CA VAL A 176 10.17 4.98 -15.93
C VAL A 176 11.65 5.02 -15.60
N SER A 177 12.17 4.07 -14.81
CA SER A 177 13.59 4.00 -14.46
C SER A 177 14.10 2.56 -14.44
N ASP A 178 15.39 2.37 -14.22
CA ASP A 178 16.01 1.07 -14.03
C ASP A 178 15.88 0.55 -12.58
N ARG A 179 15.04 1.20 -11.77
CA ARG A 179 14.81 0.86 -10.37
C ARG A 179 14.07 -0.47 -10.23
N LYS A 180 14.54 -1.28 -9.28
CA LYS A 180 13.97 -2.58 -8.92
C LYS A 180 13.74 -2.65 -7.42
N ILE A 181 12.56 -3.09 -7.04
CA ILE A 181 12.18 -3.32 -5.65
C ILE A 181 11.82 -4.80 -5.51
N SER A 182 12.41 -5.48 -4.53
CA SER A 182 12.03 -6.85 -4.15
C SER A 182 11.66 -6.93 -2.68
N VAL A 183 10.71 -7.82 -2.39
CA VAL A 183 10.22 -8.07 -1.03
C VAL A 183 10.44 -9.53 -0.71
N GLU A 184 11.17 -9.79 0.37
CA GLU A 184 11.35 -11.11 0.97
C GLU A 184 10.59 -11.16 2.30
N LEU A 185 9.95 -12.30 2.56
CA LEU A 185 9.13 -12.54 3.74
C LEU A 185 9.63 -13.73 4.57
N ILE A 186 9.94 -13.39 5.81
CA ILE A 186 10.12 -14.11 7.06
C ILE A 186 8.83 -14.42 7.83
N ALA A 187 8.36 -15.65 8.03
CA ALA A 187 7.34 -15.92 9.06
C ALA A 187 7.74 -17.09 9.94
N THR A 188 7.83 -16.88 11.26
CA THR A 188 8.38 -17.85 12.21
C THR A 188 7.44 -18.01 13.39
N VAL A 189 7.01 -19.25 13.65
CA VAL A 189 6.29 -19.60 14.88
C VAL A 189 7.27 -19.53 16.06
N LEU A 190 6.92 -18.74 17.08
CA LEU A 190 7.70 -18.62 18.31
C LEU A 190 7.26 -19.73 19.28
N LYS A 191 8.25 -20.36 19.92
CA LYS A 191 8.06 -21.45 20.90
C LYS A 191 8.42 -20.97 22.29
#